data_AF-A0A7S4S1N4-F1
#
_entry.id   AF-A0A7S4S1N4-F1
#
_cell.length_a   1.000
_cell.length_b   1.000
_cell.length_c   1.000
_cell.angle_alpha   90.00
_cell.angle_beta   90.00
_cell.angle_gamma   90.00
#
_symmetry.space_group_name_H-M   'P 1'
#
loop_
_entity.id
_entity.type
_entity.pdbx_description
1 polymer ?
#
loop_
_entity_poly.entity_id
_entity_poly.type
_entity_poly.pdbx_seq_one_letter_code
_entity_poly.pdbx_strand_id
1 'polypeptide(L)'
;TTQLHPLVLFLDDLQWADELSLRLISALVRDTENSGFLFIGSYRVSDIGPSDLLSTLLYELESTKVQMTNISVPSISKEDVNKLISDTVDMPQRLTKSLSDIVYQKTSGNALLVVQFLQSLWDEDLLFYSLDHKTWVWDSDAIDGKEIPDNVGVLLSEKILQLPQGCQYGMKLLACIGSKCDASTLLGIMAKSKNLEGDFGGKMFDFAVDEGL
;
A
#
# COMPACT_ATOMS: atom_id res chain seq x y z
N THR A 1 -24.58 -23.83 -29.18
CA THR A 1 -24.22 -23.64 -27.75
C THR A 1 -23.12 -22.61 -27.71
N THR A 2 -23.44 -21.37 -27.35
CA THR A 2 -22.46 -20.29 -27.24
C THR A 2 -21.52 -20.61 -26.08
N GLN A 3 -20.21 -20.59 -26.33
CA GLN A 3 -19.19 -20.90 -25.34
C GLN A 3 -19.22 -19.81 -24.27
N LEU A 4 -19.46 -20.18 -23.00
CA LEU A 4 -19.38 -19.24 -21.88
C LEU A 4 -17.92 -18.77 -21.75
N HIS A 5 -17.69 -17.47 -21.94
CA HIS A 5 -16.42 -16.81 -21.68
C HIS A 5 -16.54 -16.01 -20.40
N PRO A 6 -16.17 -16.57 -19.23
CA PRO A 6 -16.26 -15.83 -17.98
C PRO A 6 -15.29 -14.64 -18.00
N LEU A 7 -15.76 -13.49 -17.51
CA LEU A 7 -15.02 -12.25 -17.39
C LEU A 7 -14.93 -11.86 -15.92
N VAL A 8 -13.70 -11.65 -15.43
CA VAL A 8 -13.44 -11.07 -14.11
C VAL A 8 -12.93 -9.65 -14.31
N LEU A 9 -13.60 -8.67 -13.72
CA LEU A 9 -13.17 -7.28 -13.69
C LEU A 9 -12.78 -6.90 -12.26
N PHE A 10 -11.51 -6.57 -12.06
CA PHE A 10 -11.00 -6.01 -10.80
C PHE A 10 -10.70 -4.53 -10.99
N LEU A 11 -11.22 -3.70 -10.08
CA LEU A 11 -10.91 -2.28 -10.00
C LEU A 11 -10.44 -1.94 -8.58
N ASP A 12 -9.29 -1.29 -8.50
CA ASP A 12 -8.70 -0.84 -7.25
C ASP A 12 -9.10 0.60 -6.91
N ASP A 13 -9.04 0.94 -5.63
CA ASP A 13 -9.31 2.27 -5.07
C ASP A 13 -10.61 2.93 -5.56
N LEU A 14 -11.74 2.22 -5.47
CA LEU A 14 -13.04 2.72 -5.92
C LEU A 14 -13.47 4.02 -5.22
N GLN A 15 -12.92 4.34 -4.04
CA GLN A 15 -13.18 5.60 -3.34
C GLN A 15 -12.72 6.85 -4.13
N TRP A 16 -11.89 6.68 -5.16
CA TRP A 16 -11.44 7.78 -6.03
C TRP A 16 -12.18 7.84 -7.37
N ALA A 17 -13.11 6.92 -7.62
CA ALA A 17 -13.89 6.89 -8.86
C ALA A 17 -14.86 8.07 -8.94
N ASP A 18 -15.02 8.63 -10.14
CA ASP A 18 -16.02 9.66 -10.38
C ASP A 18 -17.45 9.08 -10.44
N GLU A 19 -18.44 9.97 -10.37
CA GLU A 19 -19.85 9.58 -10.35
C GLU A 19 -20.27 8.78 -11.60
N LEU A 20 -19.75 9.14 -12.78
CA LEU A 20 -20.11 8.47 -14.03
C LEU A 20 -19.57 7.03 -14.06
N SER A 21 -18.35 6.83 -13.58
CA SER A 21 -17.69 5.52 -13.44
C SER A 21 -18.46 4.63 -12.47
N LEU A 22 -18.83 5.17 -11.30
CA LEU A 22 -19.62 4.44 -10.31
C LEU A 22 -21.01 4.03 -10.84
N ARG A 23 -21.69 4.91 -11.58
CA ARG A 23 -22.97 4.60 -12.24
C ARG A 23 -22.83 3.49 -13.29
N LEU A 24 -21.74 3.51 -14.06
CA LEU A 24 -21.45 2.46 -15.03
C LEU A 24 -21.24 1.11 -14.33
N ILE A 25 -20.45 1.08 -13.26
CA ILE A 25 -20.24 -0.13 -12.44
C ILE A 25 -21.59 -0.65 -11.91
N SER A 26 -22.45 0.24 -11.38
CA SER A 26 -23.79 -0.13 -10.93
C SER A 26 -24.62 -0.82 -12.00
N ALA A 27 -24.62 -0.27 -13.22
CA ALA A 27 -25.35 -0.82 -14.35
C ALA A 27 -24.82 -2.20 -14.76
N LEU A 28 -23.50 -2.36 -14.80
CA LEU A 28 -22.84 -3.63 -15.16
C LEU A 28 -23.13 -4.74 -14.15
N VAL A 29 -23.08 -4.43 -12.85
CA VAL A 29 -23.25 -5.43 -11.78
C VAL A 29 -24.72 -5.82 -11.59
N ARG A 30 -25.66 -4.95 -11.96
CA ARG A 30 -27.10 -5.25 -11.94
C ARG A 30 -27.57 -6.10 -13.13
N ASP A 31 -26.76 -6.26 -14.17
CA ASP A 31 -27.12 -7.08 -15.34
C ASP A 31 -26.98 -8.58 -15.03
N THR A 32 -28.04 -9.13 -14.45
CA THR A 32 -28.12 -10.53 -14.00
C THR A 32 -28.29 -11.56 -15.14
N GLU A 33 -28.45 -11.13 -16.40
CA GLU A 33 -28.52 -12.06 -17.54
C GLU A 33 -27.12 -12.59 -17.93
N ASN A 34 -26.06 -11.96 -17.42
CA ASN A 34 -24.68 -12.26 -17.77
C ASN A 34 -24.06 -13.29 -16.80
N SER A 35 -24.41 -14.57 -16.98
CA SER A 35 -23.98 -15.71 -16.14
C SER A 35 -22.47 -16.03 -16.10
N GLY A 36 -21.62 -15.14 -16.62
CA GLY A 36 -20.16 -15.28 -16.65
C GLY A 36 -19.39 -14.06 -16.11
N PHE A 37 -20.04 -13.07 -15.48
CA PHE A 37 -19.35 -11.86 -15.03
C PHE A 37 -19.12 -11.84 -13.52
N LEU A 38 -17.88 -11.59 -13.09
CA LEU A 38 -17.50 -11.34 -11.70
C LEU A 38 -16.84 -9.96 -11.59
N PHE A 39 -17.41 -9.11 -10.74
CA PHE A 39 -16.83 -7.82 -10.40
C PHE A 39 -16.18 -7.87 -9.01
N ILE A 40 -14.96 -7.36 -8.91
CA ILE A 40 -14.23 -7.22 -7.65
C ILE A 40 -13.80 -5.76 -7.53
N GLY A 41 -14.21 -5.11 -6.45
CA GLY A 41 -13.82 -3.75 -6.13
C GLY A 41 -13.14 -3.69 -4.76
N SER A 42 -12.00 -3.02 -4.68
CA SER A 42 -11.39 -2.64 -3.40
C SER A 42 -11.64 -1.17 -3.11
N TYR A 43 -11.79 -0.87 -1.82
CA TYR A 43 -11.89 0.50 -1.35
C TYR A 43 -11.43 0.65 0.10
N ARG A 44 -11.09 1.88 0.48
CA ARG A 44 -10.71 2.23 1.85
C ARG A 44 -11.90 2.76 2.62
N VAL A 45 -12.32 2.01 3.65
CA VAL A 45 -13.44 2.39 4.52
C VAL A 45 -13.17 3.73 5.24
N SER A 46 -11.91 4.03 5.56
CA SER A 46 -11.51 5.28 6.23
C SER A 46 -11.76 6.54 5.38
N ASP A 47 -11.82 6.37 4.05
CA ASP A 47 -11.80 7.48 3.11
C ASP A 47 -13.21 7.79 2.59
N ILE A 48 -14.22 6.99 2.98
CA ILE A 48 -15.61 7.17 2.58
C ILE A 48 -16.49 7.52 3.78
N GLY A 49 -17.24 8.63 3.64
CA GLY A 49 -18.24 9.04 4.62
C GLY A 49 -19.62 8.43 4.35
N PRO A 50 -20.60 8.61 5.25
CA PRO A 50 -21.98 8.15 5.04
C PRO A 50 -22.67 8.76 3.81
N SER A 51 -22.23 9.94 3.38
CA SER A 51 -22.76 10.66 2.21
C SER A 51 -21.85 10.57 0.98
N ASP A 52 -20.84 9.71 1.01
CA ASP A 52 -19.97 9.47 -0.14
C ASP A 52 -20.73 8.76 -1.28
N LEU A 53 -20.33 9.05 -2.52
CA LEU A 53 -20.95 8.45 -3.71
C LEU A 53 -20.81 6.93 -3.70
N LEU A 54 -19.66 6.40 -3.28
CA LEU A 54 -19.42 4.97 -3.20
C LEU A 54 -20.29 4.33 -2.10
N SER A 55 -20.37 4.95 -0.92
CA SER A 55 -21.23 4.48 0.19
C SER A 55 -22.69 4.37 -0.25
N THR A 56 -23.18 5.38 -0.97
CA THR A 56 -24.55 5.41 -1.48
C THR A 56 -24.78 4.29 -2.49
N LEU A 57 -23.83 4.10 -3.43
CA LEU A 57 -23.90 3.03 -4.42
C LEU A 57 -23.90 1.64 -3.77
N LEU A 58 -23.01 1.39 -2.80
CA LEU A 58 -22.93 0.11 -2.11
C LEU A 58 -24.25 -0.21 -1.40
N TYR A 59 -24.84 0.77 -0.70
CA TYR A 59 -26.15 0.62 -0.06
C TYR A 59 -27.27 0.30 -1.06
N GLU A 60 -27.27 0.98 -2.22
CA GLU A 60 -28.23 0.68 -3.28
C GLU A 60 -28.05 -0.73 -3.86
N LEU A 61 -26.82 -1.18 -4.06
CA LEU A 61 -26.53 -2.52 -4.58
C LEU A 61 -26.96 -3.61 -3.59
N GLU A 62 -26.71 -3.42 -2.30
CA GLU A 62 -27.21 -4.32 -1.25
C GLU A 62 -28.74 -4.42 -1.25
N SER A 63 -29.44 -3.32 -1.55
CA SER A 63 -30.90 -3.31 -1.62
C SER A 63 -31.49 -3.98 -2.87
N THR A 64 -30.70 -4.19 -3.93
CA THR A 64 -31.19 -4.58 -5.27
C THR A 64 -31.06 -6.07 -5.62
N LYS A 65 -30.90 -6.97 -4.63
CA LYS A 65 -30.73 -8.44 -4.81
C LYS A 65 -29.51 -8.85 -5.65
N VAL A 66 -28.60 -7.92 -5.94
CA VAL A 66 -27.27 -8.25 -6.47
C VAL A 66 -26.57 -9.14 -5.44
N GLN A 67 -25.93 -10.22 -5.90
CA GLN A 67 -25.09 -11.03 -5.01
C GLN A 67 -23.79 -10.27 -4.74
N MET A 68 -23.73 -9.62 -3.58
CA MET A 68 -22.55 -8.89 -3.11
C MET A 68 -21.91 -9.66 -1.95
N THR A 69 -20.58 -9.77 -1.97
CA THR A 69 -19.79 -10.30 -0.85
C THR A 69 -18.79 -9.24 -0.43
N ASN A 70 -18.93 -8.74 0.80
CA ASN A 70 -17.99 -7.77 1.37
C ASN A 70 -16.92 -8.52 2.17
N ILE A 71 -15.66 -8.34 1.78
CA ILE A 71 -14.50 -8.90 2.48
C ILE A 71 -13.76 -7.75 3.16
N SER A 72 -13.85 -7.71 4.49
CA SER A 72 -13.07 -6.74 5.28
C SER A 72 -11.65 -7.29 5.49
N VAL A 73 -10.64 -6.48 5.17
CA VAL A 73 -9.23 -6.79 5.42
C VAL A 73 -8.74 -5.89 6.57
N PRO A 74 -8.80 -6.37 7.83
CA PRO A 74 -8.31 -5.60 8.97
C PRO A 74 -6.77 -5.55 8.99
N SER A 75 -6.22 -4.71 9.86
CA SER A 75 -4.81 -4.81 10.25
C SER A 75 -4.45 -6.23 10.70
N ILE A 76 -3.21 -6.63 10.46
CA ILE A 76 -2.66 -7.94 10.85
C ILE A 76 -2.81 -8.08 12.37
N SER A 77 -3.32 -9.22 12.84
CA SER A 77 -3.44 -9.50 14.27
C SER A 77 -2.08 -9.59 14.95
N LYS A 78 -2.02 -9.44 16.27
CA LYS A 78 -0.77 -9.59 17.03
C LYS A 78 -0.17 -10.99 16.84
N GLU A 79 -1.03 -12.00 16.82
CA GLU A 79 -0.67 -13.39 16.61
C GLU A 79 -0.11 -13.62 15.20
N ASP A 80 -0.73 -13.02 14.17
CA ASP A 80 -0.28 -13.13 12.79
C ASP A 80 1.02 -12.33 12.55
N VAL A 81 1.24 -11.21 13.24
CA VAL A 81 2.54 -10.51 13.23
C VAL A 81 3.62 -11.40 13.82
N ASN A 82 3.36 -12.07 14.96
CA ASN A 82 4.33 -13.01 15.53
C ASN A 82 4.61 -14.19 14.59
N LYS A 83 3.58 -14.71 13.92
CA LYS A 83 3.74 -15.76 12.92
C LYS A 83 4.57 -15.29 11.73
N LEU A 84 4.28 -14.10 11.18
CA LEU A 84 5.05 -13.50 10.10
C LEU A 84 6.53 -13.36 10.48
N ILE A 85 6.83 -12.81 11.66
CA ILE A 85 8.20 -12.66 12.15
C ILE A 85 8.86 -14.02 12.35
N SER A 86 8.19 -14.95 13.02
CA SER A 86 8.65 -16.33 13.25
C SER A 86 9.03 -17.04 11.95
N ASP A 87 8.19 -16.94 10.92
CA ASP A 87 8.43 -17.52 9.60
C ASP A 87 9.59 -16.79 8.87
N THR A 88 9.76 -15.49 9.10
CA THR A 88 10.81 -14.67 8.47
C THR A 88 12.20 -14.97 9.04
N VAL A 89 12.30 -15.13 10.36
CA VAL A 89 13.58 -15.38 11.05
C VAL A 89 13.86 -16.88 11.26
N ASP A 90 12.98 -17.76 10.78
CA ASP A 90 13.05 -19.22 10.96
C ASP A 90 13.28 -19.64 12.43
N MET A 91 12.52 -19.02 13.35
CA MET A 91 12.56 -19.35 14.77
C MET A 91 11.16 -19.68 15.29
N PRO A 92 11.01 -20.56 16.29
CA PRO A 92 9.71 -20.84 16.89
C PRO A 92 9.04 -19.58 17.45
N GLN A 93 7.73 -19.42 17.22
CA GLN A 93 6.91 -18.29 17.67
C GLN A 93 7.04 -17.92 19.15
N ARG A 94 7.40 -18.88 20.02
CA ARG A 94 7.64 -18.63 21.46
C ARG A 94 8.86 -17.73 21.70
N LEU A 95 9.86 -17.77 20.82
CA LEU A 95 11.11 -17.03 20.93
C LEU A 95 11.02 -15.65 20.29
N THR A 96 10.18 -15.49 19.25
CA THR A 96 9.98 -14.22 18.55
C THR A 96 8.98 -13.29 19.24
N LYS A 97 8.31 -13.76 20.30
CA LYS A 97 7.23 -13.04 20.96
C LYS A 97 7.63 -11.66 21.48
N SER A 98 8.83 -11.52 22.05
CA SER A 98 9.32 -10.23 22.53
C SER A 98 9.48 -9.22 21.41
N LEU A 99 10.01 -9.64 20.25
CA LEU A 99 10.16 -8.79 19.08
C LEU A 99 8.79 -8.46 18.48
N SER A 100 7.91 -9.46 18.34
CA SER A 100 6.57 -9.25 17.76
C SER A 100 5.71 -8.32 18.59
N ASP A 101 5.87 -8.34 19.92
CA ASP A 101 5.13 -7.47 20.81
C ASP A 101 5.50 -5.99 20.60
N ILE A 102 6.80 -5.69 20.46
CA ILE A 102 7.29 -4.34 20.17
C ILE A 102 6.87 -3.91 18.77
N VAL A 103 7.06 -4.77 17.77
CA VAL A 103 6.66 -4.50 16.38
C VAL A 103 5.16 -4.22 16.29
N TYR A 104 4.32 -5.04 16.92
CA TYR A 104 2.88 -4.83 16.92
C TYR A 104 2.49 -3.54 17.64
N GLN A 105 3.08 -3.25 18.81
CA GLN A 105 2.81 -2.02 19.55
C GLN A 105 3.11 -0.77 18.72
N LYS A 106 4.21 -0.78 17.97
CA LYS A 106 4.63 0.39 17.18
C LYS A 106 3.87 0.54 15.86
N THR A 107 3.37 -0.56 15.29
CA THR A 107 2.77 -0.57 13.94
C THR A 107 1.25 -0.75 13.94
N SER A 108 0.68 -1.12 15.09
CA SER A 108 -0.74 -1.48 15.23
C SER A 108 -1.22 -2.51 14.19
N GLY A 109 -0.32 -3.40 13.76
CA GLY A 109 -0.62 -4.43 12.76
C GLY A 109 -0.77 -3.93 11.33
N ASN A 110 -0.46 -2.66 11.04
CA ASN A 110 -0.45 -2.19 9.66
C ASN A 110 0.66 -2.92 8.87
N ALA A 111 0.27 -3.72 7.88
CA ALA A 111 1.18 -4.61 7.15
C ALA A 111 2.40 -3.88 6.55
N LEU A 112 2.19 -2.68 5.99
CA LEU A 112 3.26 -1.88 5.41
C LEU A 112 4.23 -1.41 6.51
N LEU A 113 3.70 -0.89 7.62
CA LEU A 113 4.54 -0.45 8.75
C LEU A 113 5.29 -1.63 9.39
N VAL A 114 4.69 -2.82 9.48
CA VAL A 114 5.37 -4.03 9.98
C VAL A 114 6.59 -4.36 9.13
N VAL A 115 6.43 -4.43 7.81
CA VAL A 115 7.54 -4.75 6.89
C VAL A 115 8.61 -3.66 6.95
N GLN A 116 8.23 -2.40 6.86
CA GLN A 116 9.16 -1.26 6.87
C GLN A 116 9.91 -1.16 8.20
N PHE A 117 9.23 -1.42 9.32
CA PHE A 117 9.90 -1.41 10.61
C PHE A 117 10.93 -2.52 10.70
N LEU A 118 10.57 -3.77 10.34
CA LEU A 118 11.50 -4.89 10.34
C LEU A 118 12.71 -4.64 9.43
N GLN A 119 12.50 -4.04 8.24
CA GLN A 119 13.59 -3.61 7.36
C GLN A 119 14.49 -2.59 8.04
N SER A 120 13.91 -1.55 8.68
CA SER A 120 14.69 -0.55 9.40
C SER A 120 15.50 -1.12 10.57
N LEU A 121 15.03 -2.21 11.20
CA LEU A 121 15.76 -2.88 12.28
C LEU A 121 16.95 -3.66 11.72
N TRP A 122 16.78 -4.25 10.54
CA TRP A 122 17.86 -4.93 9.84
C TRP A 122 18.93 -3.94 9.36
N ASP A 123 18.52 -2.84 8.72
CA ASP A 123 19.43 -1.85 8.14
C ASP A 123 20.27 -1.12 9.20
N GLU A 124 19.75 -1.00 10.43
CA GLU A 124 20.42 -0.37 11.56
C GLU A 124 21.11 -1.36 12.51
N ASP A 125 21.28 -2.62 12.10
CA ASP A 125 21.91 -3.69 12.89
C ASP A 125 21.24 -3.93 14.26
N LEU A 126 19.96 -3.58 14.42
CA LEU A 126 19.17 -3.82 15.63
C LEU A 126 18.51 -5.21 15.62
N LEU A 127 18.34 -5.79 14.43
CA LEU A 127 17.93 -7.17 14.19
C LEU A 127 18.93 -7.79 13.22
N PHE A 128 19.72 -8.77 13.68
CA PHE A 128 20.75 -9.37 12.84
C PHE A 128 20.94 -10.86 13.14
N TYR A 129 21.55 -11.56 12.20
CA TYR A 129 21.88 -12.97 12.37
C TYR A 129 23.27 -13.12 13.01
N SER A 130 23.33 -13.63 14.25
CA SER A 130 24.60 -13.91 14.93
C SER A 130 25.19 -15.23 14.44
N LEU A 131 26.38 -15.19 13.83
CA LEU A 131 27.10 -16.39 13.40
C LEU A 131 27.62 -17.23 14.56
N ASP A 132 27.97 -16.58 15.68
CA ASP A 132 28.48 -17.26 16.89
C ASP A 132 27.40 -18.11 17.54
N HIS A 133 26.18 -17.58 17.63
CA HIS A 133 25.03 -18.24 18.24
C HIS A 133 24.16 -19.00 17.22
N LYS A 134 24.42 -18.83 15.92
CA LYS A 134 23.63 -19.38 14.80
C LYS A 134 22.13 -19.11 14.93
N THR A 135 21.79 -17.91 15.39
CA THR A 135 20.43 -17.47 15.65
C THR A 135 20.28 -15.98 15.38
N TRP A 136 19.05 -15.56 15.13
CA TRP A 136 18.70 -14.15 15.15
C TRP A 136 18.78 -13.59 16.56
N VAL A 137 19.34 -12.40 16.64
CA VAL A 137 19.50 -11.62 17.88
C VAL A 137 18.94 -10.23 17.62
N TRP A 138 18.33 -9.66 18.64
CA TRP A 138 17.83 -8.30 18.62
C TRP A 138 17.97 -7.66 20.00
N ASP A 139 18.14 -6.34 20.03
CA ASP A 139 18.15 -5.57 21.26
C ASP A 139 16.75 -4.99 21.51
N SER A 140 16.03 -5.60 22.44
CA SER A 140 14.64 -5.20 22.73
C SER A 140 14.54 -3.77 23.28
N ASP A 141 15.53 -3.33 24.07
CA ASP A 141 15.52 -2.00 24.68
C ASP A 141 15.83 -0.91 23.62
N ALA A 142 16.79 -1.19 22.74
CA ALA A 142 17.10 -0.29 21.62
C ALA A 142 15.92 -0.17 20.63
N ILE A 143 15.24 -1.28 20.34
CA ILE A 143 14.08 -1.29 19.44
C ILE A 143 12.89 -0.54 20.07
N ASP A 144 12.63 -0.72 21.37
CA ASP A 144 11.52 -0.02 22.03
C ASP A 144 11.74 1.51 22.07
N GLY A 145 13.00 1.95 22.15
CA GLY A 145 13.38 3.36 22.07
C GLY A 145 13.21 3.99 20.68
N LYS A 146 13.00 3.19 19.62
CA LYS A 146 12.87 3.69 18.25
C LYS A 146 11.48 4.27 18.00
N GLU A 147 11.43 5.47 17.42
CA GLU A 147 10.19 6.06 16.93
C GLU A 147 9.87 5.53 15.53
N ILE A 148 8.59 5.25 15.28
CA ILE A 148 8.07 4.96 13.95
C ILE A 148 7.06 6.06 13.65
N PRO A 149 7.00 6.56 12.41
CA PRO A 149 5.92 7.42 11.98
C PRO A 149 4.54 6.81 12.28
N ASP A 150 3.68 7.55 12.98
CA ASP A 150 2.34 7.11 13.39
C ASP A 150 1.39 6.80 12.20
N ASN A 151 1.74 7.24 11.00
CA ASN A 151 0.95 7.05 9.78
C ASN A 151 1.87 6.80 8.57
N VAL A 152 1.43 5.92 7.68
CA VAL A 152 2.00 5.69 6.35
C VAL A 152 2.26 6.99 5.60
N GLY A 153 1.36 7.98 5.69
CA GLY A 153 1.56 9.28 5.03
C GLY A 153 2.82 10.02 5.51
N VAL A 154 3.15 9.93 6.81
CA VAL A 154 4.36 10.54 7.38
C VAL A 154 5.59 9.74 6.94
N LEU A 155 5.52 8.41 6.97
CA LEU A 155 6.60 7.54 6.47
C LEU A 155 6.93 7.82 4.99
N LEU A 156 5.92 7.88 4.12
CA LEU A 156 6.12 8.18 2.70
C LEU A 156 6.70 9.58 2.51
N SER A 157 6.27 10.55 3.33
CA SER A 157 6.82 11.91 3.29
C SER A 157 8.30 11.94 3.64
N GLU A 158 8.72 11.21 4.69
CA GLU A 158 10.12 11.09 5.08
C GLU A 158 10.96 10.43 3.98
N LYS A 159 10.49 9.33 3.37
CA LYS A 159 11.16 8.69 2.25
C LYS A 159 11.31 9.63 1.05
N ILE A 160 10.25 10.34 0.69
CA ILE A 160 10.30 11.33 -0.40
C ILE A 160 11.33 12.41 -0.08
N LEU A 161 11.41 12.88 1.16
CA LEU A 161 12.39 13.90 1.56
C LEU A 161 13.85 13.41 1.51
N GLN A 162 14.10 12.09 1.58
CA GLN A 162 15.42 11.51 1.40
C GLN A 162 15.84 11.38 -0.07
N LEU A 163 14.90 11.50 -1.02
CA LEU A 163 15.21 11.43 -2.45
C LEU A 163 16.06 12.62 -2.91
N PRO A 164 16.87 12.47 -3.98
CA PRO A 164 17.55 13.59 -4.62
C PRO A 164 16.55 14.70 -5.00
N GLN A 165 16.94 15.97 -4.88
CA GLN A 165 16.04 17.12 -5.08
C GLN A 165 15.31 17.11 -6.43
N GLY A 166 15.99 16.65 -7.48
CA GLY A 166 15.35 16.48 -8.78
C GLY A 166 14.19 15.48 -8.72
N CYS A 167 14.36 14.35 -8.02
CA CYS A 167 13.37 13.28 -7.96
C CYS A 167 12.15 13.76 -7.17
N GLN A 168 12.38 14.45 -6.04
CA GLN A 168 11.31 15.13 -5.29
C GLN A 168 10.52 16.11 -6.16
N TYR A 169 11.20 16.89 -6.99
CA TYR A 169 10.53 17.83 -7.89
C TYR A 169 9.72 17.09 -8.97
N GLY A 170 10.30 16.03 -9.54
CA GLY A 170 9.61 15.15 -10.48
C GLY A 170 8.34 14.54 -9.91
N MET A 171 8.41 14.02 -8.68
CA MET A 171 7.24 13.48 -7.97
C MET A 171 6.17 14.54 -7.71
N LYS A 172 6.55 15.78 -7.35
CA LYS A 172 5.60 16.90 -7.20
C LYS A 172 4.88 17.21 -8.51
N LEU A 173 5.61 17.18 -9.64
CA LEU A 173 4.99 17.38 -10.96
C LEU A 173 4.07 16.23 -11.33
N LEU A 174 4.49 14.98 -11.09
CA LEU A 174 3.67 13.79 -11.33
C LEU A 174 2.37 13.82 -10.52
N ALA A 175 2.43 14.23 -9.25
CA ALA A 175 1.26 14.41 -8.41
C ALA A 175 0.24 15.42 -8.98
N CYS A 176 0.70 16.41 -9.75
CA CYS A 176 -0.17 17.38 -10.43
C CYS A 176 -0.69 16.89 -11.79
N ILE A 177 0.04 16.02 -12.49
CA ILE A 177 -0.31 15.53 -13.84
C ILE A 177 -1.30 14.36 -13.75
N GLY A 178 -1.21 13.55 -12.70
CA GLY A 178 -2.07 12.39 -12.45
C GLY A 178 -1.38 11.05 -12.68
N SER A 179 -2.16 9.98 -12.81
CA SER A 179 -1.70 8.59 -12.72
C SER A 179 -0.85 8.09 -13.90
N LYS A 180 -0.76 8.84 -15.01
CA LYS A 180 0.05 8.48 -16.18
C LYS A 180 0.73 9.71 -16.76
N CYS A 181 2.05 9.65 -16.92
CA CYS A 181 2.85 10.66 -17.58
C CYS A 181 3.95 9.98 -18.39
N ASP A 182 4.15 10.38 -19.64
CA ASP A 182 5.30 9.93 -20.41
C ASP A 182 6.58 10.64 -19.95
N ALA A 183 7.70 9.91 -19.95
CA ALA A 183 8.97 10.43 -19.46
C ALA A 183 9.41 11.68 -20.24
N SER A 184 9.12 11.76 -21.54
CA SER A 184 9.43 12.95 -22.36
C SER A 184 8.69 14.20 -21.91
N THR A 185 7.40 14.10 -21.56
CA THR A 185 6.59 15.21 -21.05
C THR A 185 7.10 15.65 -19.69
N LEU A 186 7.38 14.71 -18.78
CA LEU A 186 7.92 15.04 -17.47
C LEU A 186 9.27 15.77 -17.58
N LEU A 187 10.19 15.23 -18.38
CA LEU A 187 11.49 15.85 -18.63
C LEU A 187 11.36 17.21 -19.32
N GLY A 188 10.42 17.36 -20.25
CA GLY A 188 10.13 18.64 -20.91
C GLY A 188 9.61 19.72 -19.96
N ILE A 189 8.84 19.33 -18.92
CA ILE A 189 8.36 20.24 -17.87
C ILE A 189 9.51 20.57 -16.91
N MET A 190 10.28 19.57 -16.49
CA MET A 190 11.42 19.75 -15.58
C MET A 190 12.50 20.65 -16.19
N ALA A 191 12.82 20.49 -17.48
CA ALA A 191 13.82 21.30 -18.19
C ALA A 191 13.44 22.79 -18.34
N LYS A 192 12.15 23.12 -18.20
CA LYS A 192 11.67 24.52 -18.23
C LYS A 192 11.72 25.18 -16.85
N SER A 193 11.97 24.42 -15.78
CA SER A 193 12.08 24.94 -14.42
C SER A 193 13.51 25.40 -14.15
N LYS A 194 13.69 26.68 -13.78
CA LYS A 194 15.01 27.30 -13.52
C LYS A 194 15.67 26.85 -12.20
N ASN A 195 15.03 25.98 -11.42
CA ASN A 195 15.43 25.66 -10.05
C ASN A 195 16.20 24.33 -9.91
N LEU A 196 16.75 23.80 -10.99
CA LEU A 196 17.22 22.42 -11.02
C LEU A 196 18.56 22.29 -11.76
N GLU A 197 19.64 22.16 -10.99
CA GLU A 197 20.96 21.70 -11.46
C GLU A 197 21.08 20.20 -11.17
N GLY A 198 21.22 19.35 -12.21
CA GLY A 198 21.36 17.90 -12.05
C GLY A 198 21.16 17.10 -13.35
N ASP A 199 21.56 15.83 -13.35
CA ASP A 199 21.30 14.88 -14.45
C ASP A 199 19.87 14.31 -14.32
N PHE A 200 18.98 14.68 -15.25
CA PHE A 200 17.58 14.27 -15.29
C PHE A 200 17.38 13.03 -16.18
N GLY A 201 18.29 12.07 -16.14
CA GLY A 201 18.20 10.85 -16.94
C GLY A 201 17.06 9.92 -16.52
N GLY A 202 16.67 8.99 -17.40
CA GLY A 202 15.55 8.04 -17.15
C GLY A 202 15.70 7.16 -15.91
N LYS A 203 16.90 7.02 -15.34
CA LYS A 203 17.18 6.27 -14.10
C LYS A 203 16.85 7.00 -12.80
N MET A 204 16.48 8.27 -12.91
CA MET A 204 16.24 9.16 -11.79
C MET A 204 15.06 8.74 -10.91
N PHE A 205 14.10 8.02 -11.48
CA PHE A 205 12.95 7.48 -10.76
C PHE A 205 13.11 6.01 -10.39
N ASP A 206 14.15 5.33 -10.86
CA ASP A 206 14.39 3.91 -10.52
C ASP A 206 14.47 3.75 -9.00
N PHE A 207 15.14 4.68 -8.31
CA PHE A 207 15.23 4.68 -6.84
C PHE A 207 13.86 4.89 -6.16
N ALA A 208 13.00 5.77 -6.69
CA ALA A 208 11.66 5.96 -6.12
C ALA A 208 10.78 4.72 -6.33
N VAL A 209 10.90 4.08 -7.50
CA VAL A 209 10.19 2.83 -7.83
C VAL A 209 10.67 1.68 -6.95
N ASP A 210 11.98 1.55 -6.73
CA ASP A 210 12.58 0.54 -5.86
C ASP A 210 12.16 0.72 -4.38
N GLU A 211 11.95 1.97 -3.94
CA GLU A 211 11.42 2.32 -2.62
C GLU A 211 9.89 2.16 -2.49
N GLY A 212 9.20 1.80 -3.57
CA GLY A 212 7.75 1.61 -3.62
C GLY A 212 6.93 2.91 -3.55
N LEU A 213 7.50 4.02 -4.03
CA LEU A 213 6.89 5.35 -4.08
C LEU A 213 6.21 5.69 -5.41
#